data_AF-A0A368PKT8-F1
#
_entry.id   AF-A0A368PKT8-F1
#
_cell.length_a   1.000
_cell.length_b   1.000
_cell.length_c   1.000
_cell.angle_alpha   90.00
_cell.angle_beta   90.00
_cell.angle_gamma   90.00
#
_symmetry.space_group_name_H-M   'P 1'
#
loop_
_entity.id
_entity.type
_entity.pdbx_description
1 polymer ?
#
loop_
_entity_poly.entity_id
_entity_poly.type
_entity_poly.pdbx_seq_one_letter_code
_entity_poly.pdbx_strand_id
1 'polypeptide(L)'
;MLPFAAIVLAGAAIMTTTSVVDAQNSAKDFVDLHNAARADVGVAPIAWNNTVAAYAQTVAAERSDNCALLHSNGPYGENIFWGSAGANWTAADAVGAWVAEKQYYNCNDNSCSAGQSCGHYTQVVWANSIKLGCAMVVCDSQRGMFIVCEYEPRGNVLGVPPYATCGQFNRSDNGNGNSPKVNGNSTSRNSSSNPSKNKSNTPILQIILPVVTVLGLISAILMNIRRRSRQKKRKLSCAPSSEDIEELKSVLLDVSIIRAATQNFAEENKLGEGGFGQVYKGLMPDGQEIAVKRLARGSKQGLRELKNELLLVAKLQHRNLVKLIGACLDGDEKLLVYEYVPNKSLDTLIYDDEKRDNMARDTRYRIICGIARGLVYLHDESRVKVIHRDLKPSNILLEMDMNPKISDFGLASVFENDHSKHITRRVAGTYGYMAPEYAVLGHVSTKSDVFSFGVIILEIVTGRKNSVSSSEATMARHLLSYVWENWTKGTITEIVDPSLRRSCAENMVLKCTHIGLLCVQENPSDRPNMSRVILMLVGRSTTLPPPSRPAFLFRLDDADQSNHRLDGVDQSHYEGALDLQGRSNKSNLSLNKVTITELEPR
;
A
#
# COMPACT_ATOMS: atom_id res chain seq x y z
N MET A 1 8.99 1.85 71.63
CA MET A 1 10.13 2.62 72.17
C MET A 1 11.20 2.68 71.08
N LEU A 2 11.71 3.89 70.83
CA LEU A 2 12.73 4.33 69.87
C LEU A 2 14.07 3.54 69.97
N PRO A 3 15.14 3.88 69.20
CA PRO A 3 15.32 3.94 67.73
C PRO A 3 16.71 3.35 67.32
N PHE A 4 17.11 3.41 66.05
CA PHE A 4 18.53 3.57 65.69
C PHE A 4 18.68 4.46 64.44
N ALA A 5 19.53 5.47 64.58
CA ALA A 5 20.04 6.38 63.56
C ALA A 5 21.07 5.64 62.65
N ALA A 6 21.66 6.14 61.56
CA ALA A 6 21.94 7.49 61.07
C ALA A 6 22.43 7.40 59.60
N ILE A 7 22.52 8.55 58.92
CA ILE A 7 23.68 9.07 58.15
C ILE A 7 23.24 9.85 56.90
N VAL A 8 23.79 11.06 56.85
CA VAL A 8 23.67 12.18 55.91
C VAL A 8 24.65 12.00 54.75
N LEU A 9 24.29 12.41 53.52
CA LEU A 9 25.06 13.38 52.72
C LEU A 9 24.42 13.69 51.34
N ALA A 10 24.74 14.89 50.89
CA ALA A 10 24.10 15.71 49.86
C ALA A 10 24.37 15.30 48.41
N GLY A 11 23.49 15.76 47.51
CA GLY A 11 23.73 15.83 46.07
C GLY A 11 22.73 16.78 45.42
N ALA A 12 23.23 17.92 44.94
CA ALA A 12 22.49 19.07 44.44
C ALA A 12 21.63 18.75 43.19
N ALA A 13 20.37 19.20 43.20
CA ALA A 13 19.56 19.33 41.98
C ALA A 13 19.78 20.72 41.39
N ILE A 14 20.52 20.77 40.28
CA ILE A 14 20.68 21.96 39.45
C ILE A 14 19.31 22.29 38.84
N MET A 15 18.73 23.42 39.25
CA MET A 15 17.68 24.09 38.48
C MET A 15 18.31 24.59 37.18
N THR A 16 18.01 23.94 36.05
CA THR A 16 18.16 24.55 34.74
C THR A 16 16.82 25.13 34.30
N THR A 17 16.90 26.38 33.90
CA THR A 17 15.85 27.29 33.44
C THR A 17 15.19 26.78 32.15
N THR A 18 13.93 26.38 32.20
CA THR A 18 13.08 26.21 31.00
C THR A 18 12.61 27.58 30.51
N SER A 19 13.46 28.25 29.73
CA SER A 19 13.15 29.54 29.10
C SER A 19 12.73 29.36 27.63
N VAL A 20 11.49 29.71 27.32
CA VAL A 20 11.00 30.27 26.03
C VAL A 20 10.96 29.35 24.78
N VAL A 21 11.65 28.22 24.74
CA VAL A 21 11.69 27.38 23.50
C VAL A 21 10.43 26.53 23.27
N ASP A 22 9.66 26.21 24.31
CA ASP A 22 8.44 25.37 24.17
C ASP A 22 7.24 26.10 23.51
N ALA A 23 7.32 27.42 23.32
CA ALA A 23 6.19 28.23 22.85
C ALA A 23 6.08 28.35 21.31
N GLN A 24 7.06 27.87 20.53
CA GLN A 24 7.10 28.03 19.06
C GLN A 24 6.85 26.74 18.26
N ASN A 25 6.59 25.62 18.96
CA ASN A 25 6.47 24.29 18.37
C ASN A 25 5.22 23.55 18.88
N SER A 26 4.23 24.29 19.36
CA SER A 26 2.99 23.72 19.86
C SER A 26 2.06 23.33 18.71
N ALA A 27 1.08 22.46 19.02
CA ALA A 27 -0.02 22.15 18.11
C ALA A 27 -0.73 23.41 17.57
N LYS A 28 -0.80 24.47 18.40
CA LYS A 28 -1.42 25.74 18.03
C LYS A 28 -0.58 26.48 16.97
N ASP A 29 0.74 26.48 17.10
CA ASP A 29 1.62 27.18 16.17
C ASP A 29 1.52 26.58 14.76
N PHE A 30 1.59 25.26 14.64
CA PHE A 30 1.38 24.59 13.36
C PHE A 30 0.02 24.93 12.76
N VAL A 31 -1.07 24.84 13.53
CA VAL A 31 -2.42 25.13 13.03
C VAL A 31 -2.56 26.58 12.59
N ASP A 32 -2.07 27.54 13.38
CA ASP A 32 -2.19 28.96 13.08
C ASP A 32 -1.43 29.33 11.80
N LEU A 33 -0.21 28.78 11.62
CA LEU A 33 0.61 29.00 10.42
C LEU A 33 -0.05 28.43 9.15
N HIS A 34 -0.59 27.21 9.23
CA HIS A 34 -1.33 26.62 8.10
C HIS A 34 -2.60 27.41 7.79
N ASN A 35 -3.32 27.84 8.81
CA ASN A 35 -4.55 28.59 8.64
C ASN A 35 -4.33 30.00 8.10
N ALA A 36 -3.20 30.63 8.38
CA ALA A 36 -2.80 31.88 7.72
C ALA A 36 -2.65 31.67 6.20
N ALA A 37 -1.90 30.65 5.78
CA ALA A 37 -1.73 30.34 4.35
C ALA A 37 -3.04 29.92 3.65
N ARG A 38 -3.93 29.22 4.36
CA ARG A 38 -5.25 28.82 3.84
C ARG A 38 -6.20 30.02 3.71
N ALA A 39 -6.18 30.94 4.67
CA ALA A 39 -6.98 32.16 4.63
C ALA A 39 -6.61 33.05 3.43
N ASP A 40 -5.33 33.13 3.08
CA ASP A 40 -4.84 33.90 1.92
C ASP A 40 -5.46 33.47 0.58
N VAL A 41 -5.97 32.24 0.49
CA VAL A 41 -6.59 31.67 -0.71
C VAL A 41 -8.07 31.31 -0.51
N GLY A 42 -8.69 31.78 0.57
CA GLY A 42 -10.12 31.57 0.86
C GLY A 42 -10.47 30.13 1.24
N VAL A 43 -9.51 29.35 1.72
CA VAL A 43 -9.71 27.96 2.13
C VAL A 43 -10.09 27.89 3.61
N ALA A 44 -11.06 27.03 3.94
CA ALA A 44 -11.54 26.83 5.31
C ALA A 44 -10.40 26.38 6.26
N PRO A 45 -10.42 26.81 7.53
CA PRO A 45 -9.36 26.49 8.47
C PRO A 45 -9.27 24.98 8.75
N ILE A 46 -8.04 24.49 8.85
CA ILE A 46 -7.69 23.14 9.28
C ILE A 46 -7.63 23.07 10.81
N ALA A 47 -8.00 21.94 11.40
CA ALA A 47 -8.02 21.74 12.85
C ALA A 47 -6.98 20.70 13.31
N TRP A 48 -6.39 20.90 14.48
CA TRP A 48 -5.50 19.89 15.06
C TRP A 48 -6.25 18.58 15.36
N ASN A 49 -5.62 17.45 15.08
CA ASN A 49 -6.15 16.14 15.41
C ASN A 49 -5.10 15.26 16.10
N ASN A 50 -5.38 14.85 17.33
CA ASN A 50 -4.44 14.03 18.12
C ASN A 50 -4.15 12.65 17.52
N THR A 51 -5.05 12.07 16.72
CA THR A 51 -4.79 10.80 16.04
C THR A 51 -3.85 10.97 14.85
N VAL A 52 -4.01 12.06 14.09
CA VAL A 52 -3.10 12.42 13.00
C VAL A 52 -1.72 12.80 13.58
N ALA A 53 -1.69 13.57 14.67
CA ALA A 53 -0.46 13.95 15.34
C ALA A 53 0.30 12.76 15.95
N ALA A 54 -0.39 11.77 16.53
CA ALA A 54 0.24 10.55 17.02
C ALA A 54 0.88 9.73 15.88
N TYR A 55 0.32 9.78 14.67
CA TYR A 55 0.92 9.19 13.49
C TYR A 55 2.18 9.96 13.07
N ALA A 56 2.10 11.29 12.97
CA ALA A 56 3.25 12.16 12.69
C ALA A 56 4.40 11.91 13.69
N GLN A 57 4.08 11.70 14.98
CA GLN A 57 5.08 11.34 16.01
C GLN A 57 5.78 10.01 15.73
N THR A 58 5.04 9.02 15.20
CA THR A 58 5.63 7.72 14.82
C THR A 58 6.57 7.90 13.63
N VAL A 59 6.15 8.66 12.62
CA VAL A 59 6.99 8.96 11.44
C VAL A 59 8.24 9.74 11.85
N ALA A 60 8.11 10.77 12.68
CA ALA A 60 9.25 11.52 13.20
C ALA A 60 10.20 10.59 13.98
N ALA A 61 9.69 9.72 14.85
CA ALA A 61 10.52 8.79 15.62
C ALA A 61 11.28 7.81 14.70
N GLU A 62 10.70 7.35 13.60
CA GLU A 62 11.41 6.50 12.62
C GLU A 62 12.55 7.22 11.87
N ARG A 63 12.65 8.55 12.02
CA ARG A 63 13.69 9.38 11.39
C ARG A 63 14.71 9.91 12.41
N SER A 64 14.58 9.56 13.70
CA SER A 64 15.50 10.01 14.75
C SER A 64 16.95 9.65 14.45
N ASP A 65 17.19 8.53 13.78
CA ASP A 65 18.57 8.05 13.61
C ASP A 65 19.34 8.87 12.57
N ASN A 66 18.69 9.27 11.46
CA ASN A 66 19.37 9.80 10.27
C ASN A 66 18.72 10.99 9.57
N CYS A 67 17.58 11.50 10.05
CA CYS A 67 16.89 12.64 9.46
C CYS A 67 16.55 12.47 7.96
N ALA A 68 16.42 11.23 7.47
CA ALA A 68 16.23 10.97 6.05
C ALA A 68 14.93 11.64 5.53
N LEU A 69 15.05 12.39 4.43
CA LEU A 69 13.93 13.01 3.71
C LEU A 69 13.15 11.98 2.90
N LEU A 70 12.59 10.99 3.59
CA LEU A 70 11.83 9.88 3.02
C LEU A 70 10.40 9.92 3.54
N HIS A 71 9.45 10.06 2.62
CA HIS A 71 8.03 10.04 2.92
C HIS A 71 7.60 8.73 3.59
N SER A 72 6.63 8.78 4.52
CA SER A 72 6.14 7.59 5.23
C SER A 72 5.29 6.65 4.37
N ASN A 73 4.84 7.11 3.20
CA ASN A 73 3.82 6.44 2.37
C ASN A 73 2.54 6.11 3.16
N GLY A 74 2.24 6.93 4.17
CA GLY A 74 1.12 6.80 5.07
C GLY A 74 -0.25 7.07 4.45
N PRO A 75 -1.33 6.95 5.25
CA PRO A 75 -2.69 7.19 4.78
C PRO A 75 -3.05 8.69 4.63
N TYR A 76 -2.20 9.59 5.13
CA TYR A 76 -2.39 11.04 5.16
C TYR A 76 -1.61 11.71 4.02
N GLY A 77 -1.96 12.95 3.71
CA GLY A 77 -1.04 13.81 2.97
C GLY A 77 0.12 14.16 3.89
N GLU A 78 1.33 14.37 3.36
CA GLU A 78 2.52 14.51 4.20
C GLU A 78 3.43 15.61 3.64
N ASN A 79 3.85 16.53 4.52
CA ASN A 79 4.96 17.42 4.25
C ASN A 79 6.08 17.13 5.23
N ILE A 80 7.32 17.07 4.73
CA ILE A 80 8.52 16.82 5.52
C ILE A 80 9.48 17.99 5.37
N PHE A 81 10.25 18.24 6.43
CA PHE A 81 11.25 19.29 6.47
C PHE A 81 12.47 18.81 7.24
N TRP A 82 13.64 19.20 6.76
CA TRP A 82 14.90 18.96 7.43
C TRP A 82 15.64 20.28 7.64
N GLY A 83 16.08 20.50 8.87
CA GLY A 83 16.92 21.61 9.27
C GLY A 83 18.32 21.14 9.68
N SER A 84 19.33 21.90 9.26
CA SER A 84 20.75 21.60 9.54
C SER A 84 21.13 21.72 11.03
N ALA A 85 22.21 21.05 11.40
CA ALA A 85 22.78 21.05 12.74
C ALA A 85 23.12 22.45 13.27
N GLY A 86 22.84 22.71 14.55
CA GLY A 86 23.32 23.92 15.24
C GLY A 86 22.44 25.17 15.09
N ALA A 87 21.33 25.08 14.35
CA ALA A 87 20.27 26.09 14.30
C ALA A 87 19.01 25.60 15.05
N ASN A 88 18.26 26.52 15.65
CA ASN A 88 17.02 26.21 16.36
C ASN A 88 15.82 26.31 15.40
N TRP A 89 15.56 25.23 14.67
CA TRP A 89 14.45 25.16 13.70
C TRP A 89 13.10 25.02 14.39
N THR A 90 12.11 25.75 13.87
CA THR A 90 10.77 25.85 14.45
C THR A 90 9.69 25.41 13.48
N ALA A 91 8.45 25.27 13.98
CA ALA A 91 7.26 25.10 13.16
C ALA A 91 7.12 26.22 12.11
N ALA A 92 7.49 27.47 12.46
CA ALA A 92 7.43 28.60 11.56
C ALA A 92 8.40 28.46 10.37
N ASP A 93 9.60 27.90 10.60
CA ASP A 93 10.58 27.70 9.54
C ASP A 93 10.12 26.63 8.55
N ALA A 94 9.62 25.50 9.05
CA ALA A 94 9.13 24.41 8.19
C ALA A 94 7.89 24.84 7.38
N VAL A 95 6.87 25.40 8.05
CA VAL A 95 5.65 25.83 7.37
C VAL A 95 5.95 27.01 6.44
N GLY A 96 6.83 27.93 6.84
CA GLY A 96 7.29 29.02 6.00
C GLY A 96 7.97 28.54 4.71
N ALA A 97 8.87 27.54 4.81
CA ALA A 97 9.53 26.95 3.65
C ALA A 97 8.53 26.29 2.69
N TRP A 98 7.56 25.53 3.21
CA TRP A 98 6.51 24.92 2.39
C TRP A 98 5.62 25.97 1.73
N VAL A 99 5.24 27.03 2.45
CA VAL A 99 4.39 28.10 1.93
C VAL A 99 5.14 28.96 0.90
N ALA A 100 6.46 29.11 1.01
CA ALA A 100 7.28 29.86 0.06
C ALA A 100 7.24 29.28 -1.36
N GLU A 101 6.90 28.00 -1.53
CA GLU A 101 6.70 27.39 -2.84
C GLU A 101 5.50 28.00 -3.62
N LYS A 102 4.63 28.78 -2.95
CA LYS A 102 3.53 29.54 -3.57
C LYS A 102 3.98 30.33 -4.79
N GLN A 103 5.19 30.89 -4.75
CA GLN A 103 5.74 31.69 -5.85
C GLN A 103 5.94 30.88 -7.15
N TYR A 104 6.01 29.54 -7.05
CA TYR A 104 6.19 28.63 -8.18
C TYR A 104 4.89 28.01 -8.66
N TYR A 105 3.80 28.14 -7.90
CA TYR A 105 2.51 27.53 -8.21
C TYR A 105 1.63 28.48 -9.05
N ASN A 106 1.20 28.02 -10.22
CA ASN A 106 0.20 28.70 -11.04
C ASN A 106 -1.17 28.08 -10.77
N CYS A 107 -2.02 28.83 -10.07
CA CYS A 107 -3.34 28.34 -9.70
C CYS A 107 -4.31 28.28 -10.90
N ASN A 108 -4.05 29.01 -12.00
CA ASN A 108 -5.00 29.10 -13.12
C ASN A 108 -5.11 27.80 -13.91
N ASP A 109 -3.98 27.10 -14.04
CA ASP A 109 -3.85 25.84 -14.78
C ASP A 109 -3.41 24.68 -13.87
N ASN A 110 -3.32 24.92 -12.56
CA ASN A 110 -2.87 23.96 -11.56
C ASN A 110 -1.48 23.39 -11.85
N SER A 111 -0.57 24.22 -12.40
CA SER A 111 0.78 23.82 -12.76
C SER A 111 1.85 24.38 -11.81
N CYS A 112 3.02 23.75 -11.85
CA CYS A 112 4.21 24.22 -11.17
C CYS A 112 5.21 24.78 -12.19
N SER A 113 5.95 25.81 -11.81
CA SER A 113 7.04 26.34 -12.62
C SER A 113 8.06 25.25 -12.97
N ALA A 114 8.56 25.25 -14.21
CA ALA A 114 9.45 24.21 -14.70
C ALA A 114 10.70 24.07 -13.81
N GLY A 115 11.00 22.84 -13.37
CA GLY A 115 12.13 22.54 -12.49
C GLY A 115 11.94 22.95 -11.02
N GLN A 116 10.75 23.42 -10.63
CA GLN A 116 10.42 23.80 -9.26
C GLN A 116 9.41 22.83 -8.62
N SER A 117 9.37 22.85 -7.29
CA SER A 117 8.41 22.07 -6.49
C SER A 117 7.40 23.01 -5.83
N CYS A 118 6.13 22.61 -5.87
CA CYS A 118 5.01 23.28 -5.19
C CYS A 118 4.10 22.29 -4.45
N GLY A 119 4.55 21.04 -4.31
CA GLY A 119 3.81 19.98 -3.64
C GLY A 119 3.55 20.29 -2.17
N HIS A 120 4.50 20.92 -1.48
CA HIS A 120 4.31 21.26 -0.08
C HIS A 120 3.31 22.40 0.08
N TYR A 121 3.42 23.44 -0.76
CA TYR A 121 2.45 24.54 -0.73
C TYR A 121 1.04 24.05 -1.01
N THR A 122 0.84 23.31 -2.10
CA THR A 122 -0.48 22.79 -2.52
C THR A 122 -1.10 21.88 -1.45
N GLN A 123 -0.30 21.12 -0.71
CA GLN A 123 -0.76 20.31 0.42
C GLN A 123 -1.21 21.17 1.61
N VAL A 124 -0.48 22.23 1.97
CA VAL A 124 -0.85 23.16 3.07
C VAL A 124 -2.22 23.79 2.81
N VAL A 125 -2.45 24.23 1.58
CA VAL A 125 -3.68 24.93 1.16
C VAL A 125 -4.76 24.02 0.57
N TRP A 126 -4.61 22.70 0.70
CA TRP A 126 -5.56 21.75 0.14
C TRP A 126 -6.93 21.82 0.83
N ALA A 127 -7.97 22.24 0.11
CA ALA A 127 -9.28 22.56 0.67
C ALA A 127 -9.94 21.37 1.39
N ASN A 128 -9.75 20.16 0.86
CA ASN A 128 -10.35 18.96 1.42
C ASN A 128 -9.61 18.42 2.65
N SER A 129 -8.41 18.91 2.97
CA SER A 129 -7.70 18.52 4.19
C SER A 129 -8.24 19.35 5.36
N ILE A 130 -8.88 18.67 6.32
CA ILE A 130 -9.60 19.31 7.44
C ILE A 130 -8.97 19.03 8.80
N LYS A 131 -8.04 18.08 8.88
CA LYS A 131 -7.29 17.75 10.08
C LYS A 131 -5.79 17.79 9.83
N LEU A 132 -5.07 18.36 10.78
CA LEU A 132 -3.62 18.47 10.81
C LEU A 132 -3.06 17.76 12.03
N GLY A 133 -1.91 17.11 11.88
CA GLY A 133 -1.09 16.67 13.01
C GLY A 133 0.36 16.69 12.63
N CYS A 134 1.20 17.32 13.45
CA CYS A 134 2.62 17.47 13.18
C CYS A 134 3.46 16.94 14.33
N ALA A 135 4.71 16.60 14.03
CA ALA A 135 5.69 16.17 15.01
C ALA A 135 7.09 16.62 14.58
N MET A 136 7.98 16.68 15.58
CA MET A 136 9.36 17.10 15.43
C MET A 136 10.26 16.12 16.18
N VAL A 137 11.44 15.83 15.64
CA VAL A 137 12.47 15.04 16.32
C VAL A 137 13.86 15.63 16.06
N VAL A 138 14.71 15.61 17.10
CA VAL A 138 16.14 15.88 16.95
C VAL A 138 16.81 14.59 16.47
N CYS A 139 17.60 14.67 15.41
CA CYS A 139 18.27 13.49 14.88
C CYS A 139 19.63 13.23 15.53
N ASP A 140 19.89 11.96 15.83
CA ASP A 140 21.07 11.46 16.56
C ASP A 140 22.35 11.62 15.72
N SER A 141 22.31 11.19 14.46
CA SER A 141 23.35 11.54 13.51
C SER A 141 23.05 12.91 12.90
N GLN A 142 24.01 13.82 13.03
CA GLN A 142 24.00 15.21 12.54
C GLN A 142 23.36 16.27 13.44
N ARG A 143 22.71 15.99 14.58
CA ARG A 143 22.03 17.02 15.41
C ARG A 143 21.07 17.95 14.62
N GLY A 144 20.55 17.47 13.49
CA GLY A 144 19.57 18.17 12.67
C GLY A 144 18.16 18.05 13.24
N MET A 145 17.22 18.83 12.70
CA MET A 145 15.82 18.80 13.10
C MET A 145 14.97 18.24 11.95
N PHE A 146 14.21 17.18 12.23
CA PHE A 146 13.22 16.65 11.29
C PHE A 146 11.82 17.03 11.75
N ILE A 147 11.04 17.61 10.84
CA ILE A 147 9.67 18.07 11.08
C ILE A 147 8.76 17.41 10.03
N VAL A 148 7.67 16.82 10.48
CA VAL A 148 6.66 16.23 9.59
C VAL A 148 5.26 16.71 9.99
N CYS A 149 4.45 17.05 8.99
CA CYS A 149 3.04 17.37 9.14
C CYS A 149 2.19 16.47 8.25
N GLU A 150 1.12 15.96 8.85
CA GLU A 150 0.20 14.99 8.27
C GLU A 150 -1.19 15.59 8.13
N TYR A 151 -1.84 15.34 7.00
CA TYR A 151 -3.08 15.99 6.57
C TYR A 151 -4.17 14.94 6.27
N GLU A 152 -5.33 15.08 6.91
CA GLU A 152 -6.48 14.20 6.68
C GLU A 152 -7.73 14.99 6.25
N PRO A 153 -8.43 14.55 5.19
CA PRO A 153 -8.00 13.67 4.10
C PRO A 153 -6.70 14.13 3.39
N ARG A 154 -6.02 13.20 2.70
CA ARG A 154 -4.79 13.50 1.95
C ARG A 154 -5.03 14.53 0.84
N GLY A 155 -4.05 15.41 0.62
CA GLY A 155 -4.08 16.39 -0.46
C GLY A 155 -3.34 15.92 -1.71
N ASN A 156 -3.07 16.85 -2.62
CA ASN A 156 -2.30 16.65 -3.85
C ASN A 156 -2.81 15.54 -4.76
N VAL A 157 -4.14 15.46 -4.90
CA VAL A 157 -4.77 14.56 -5.88
C VAL A 157 -4.44 15.05 -7.29
N LEU A 158 -3.83 14.19 -8.10
CA LEU A 158 -3.40 14.54 -9.46
C LEU A 158 -4.58 15.07 -10.30
N GLY A 159 -4.36 16.21 -10.95
CA GLY A 159 -5.35 16.86 -11.80
C GLY A 159 -6.47 17.61 -11.04
N VAL A 160 -6.45 17.60 -9.71
CA VAL A 160 -7.40 18.36 -8.89
C VAL A 160 -6.69 19.61 -8.34
N PRO A 161 -7.26 20.82 -8.48
CA PRO A 161 -6.69 22.00 -7.87
C PRO A 161 -6.84 21.97 -6.34
N PRO A 162 -5.87 22.49 -5.58
CA PRO A 162 -5.91 22.53 -4.12
C PRO A 162 -7.05 23.41 -3.59
N TYR A 163 -7.48 24.42 -4.35
CA TYR A 163 -8.60 25.30 -4.01
C TYR A 163 -9.27 25.84 -5.27
N ALA A 164 -10.54 26.25 -5.14
CA ALA A 164 -11.43 26.49 -6.28
C ALA A 164 -11.21 27.82 -7.01
N THR A 165 -10.61 28.83 -6.38
CA THR A 165 -10.50 30.18 -6.96
C THR A 165 -9.09 30.74 -6.84
N CYS A 166 -8.47 31.05 -7.99
CA CYS A 166 -7.38 32.01 -8.05
C CYS A 166 -7.89 33.40 -7.68
N GLY A 167 -7.68 33.83 -6.44
CA GLY A 167 -7.74 35.25 -6.08
C GLY A 167 -9.08 35.96 -6.27
N GLN A 168 -10.20 35.41 -5.78
CA GLN A 168 -11.39 36.23 -5.53
C GLN A 168 -11.73 36.25 -4.03
N PHE A 169 -11.25 37.29 -3.35
CA PHE A 169 -11.91 37.80 -2.13
C PHE A 169 -13.30 38.31 -2.54
N ASN A 170 -14.31 37.45 -2.57
CA ASN A 170 -15.70 37.91 -2.58
C ASN A 170 -16.13 38.17 -1.15
N ARG A 171 -15.86 39.41 -0.73
CA ARG A 171 -16.51 40.07 0.39
C ARG A 171 -17.90 40.52 -0.10
N SER A 172 -18.95 39.88 0.37
CA SER A 172 -20.35 40.33 0.32
C SER A 172 -21.18 39.29 1.09
N ASP A 173 -21.96 39.59 2.12
CA ASP A 173 -22.75 40.76 2.49
C ASP A 173 -22.76 40.91 4.03
N ASN A 174 -23.09 42.02 4.71
CA ASN A 174 -24.00 43.12 4.41
C ASN A 174 -23.77 44.26 5.44
N GLY A 175 -23.92 45.52 5.03
CA GLY A 175 -24.43 46.58 5.92
C GLY A 175 -23.46 47.58 6.56
N ASN A 176 -23.35 48.73 5.89
CA ASN A 176 -23.13 50.09 6.40
C ASN A 176 -21.74 50.60 6.78
N GLY A 177 -21.32 51.65 6.05
CA GLY A 177 -20.67 52.81 6.65
C GLY A 177 -19.38 53.28 5.98
N ASN A 178 -19.53 54.18 5.01
CA ASN A 178 -18.62 55.28 4.64
C ASN A 178 -17.11 55.00 4.45
N SER A 179 -16.68 55.09 3.18
CA SER A 179 -15.39 55.65 2.76
C SER A 179 -15.12 57.01 3.45
N PRO A 180 -13.86 57.50 3.60
CA PRO A 180 -12.90 57.55 2.49
C PRO A 180 -11.38 57.53 2.77
N LYS A 181 -10.66 57.28 1.65
CA LYS A 181 -9.34 57.81 1.25
C LYS A 181 -8.09 57.33 1.97
N VAL A 182 -7.26 56.63 1.18
CA VAL A 182 -5.79 56.69 1.28
C VAL A 182 -5.31 57.94 0.56
N ASN A 183 -4.52 58.75 1.27
CA ASN A 183 -3.41 59.58 0.80
C ASN A 183 -2.46 59.55 2.01
N GLY A 184 -1.21 59.11 1.96
CA GLY A 184 -0.17 59.37 0.98
C GLY A 184 1.05 59.82 1.80
N ASN A 185 2.23 59.37 1.37
CA ASN A 185 3.57 59.86 1.76
C ASN A 185 4.20 59.39 3.09
N SER A 186 5.14 58.45 2.90
CA SER A 186 6.58 58.61 3.16
C SER A 186 7.01 59.53 4.32
N THR A 187 7.72 58.96 5.29
CA THR A 187 9.08 59.40 5.64
C THR A 187 9.80 58.45 6.59
N SER A 188 11.08 58.30 6.29
CA SER A 188 12.18 57.71 7.06
C SER A 188 12.30 58.24 8.50
N ARG A 189 12.67 57.39 9.47
CA ARG A 189 13.91 57.51 10.27
C ARG A 189 14.05 56.48 11.40
N ASN A 190 15.32 56.31 11.77
CA ASN A 190 15.95 55.30 12.60
C ASN A 190 15.69 55.37 14.12
N SER A 191 16.06 54.23 14.74
CA SER A 191 16.88 54.06 15.96
C SER A 191 16.29 54.30 17.36
N SER A 192 16.30 53.19 18.11
CA SER A 192 16.82 53.00 19.47
C SER A 192 16.19 53.76 20.65
N SER A 193 15.65 52.99 21.62
CA SER A 193 16.16 52.80 22.99
C SER A 193 15.02 52.57 24.01
N ASN A 194 15.17 51.53 24.82
CA ASN A 194 14.38 51.14 26.00
C ASN A 194 14.68 52.08 27.21
N PRO A 195 14.09 51.90 28.42
CA PRO A 195 12.76 51.40 28.84
C PRO A 195 12.12 52.24 29.98
N SER A 196 10.89 51.90 30.47
CA SER A 196 10.59 51.59 31.90
C SER A 196 9.14 51.81 32.41
N LYS A 197 8.68 50.80 33.18
CA LYS A 197 7.82 50.79 34.41
C LYS A 197 6.30 51.10 34.39
N ASN A 198 5.53 50.00 34.43
CA ASN A 198 4.64 49.47 35.50
C ASN A 198 3.46 50.23 36.16
N LYS A 199 2.38 49.42 36.37
CA LYS A 199 1.24 49.41 37.36
C LYS A 199 -0.12 49.88 36.81
N SER A 200 -1.29 49.29 37.09
CA SER A 200 -1.73 48.15 37.95
C SER A 200 -3.23 47.79 37.67
N ASN A 201 -3.62 46.60 38.16
CA ASN A 201 -4.82 45.74 37.96
C ASN A 201 -6.21 46.21 38.41
N THR A 202 -7.26 45.52 37.92
CA THR A 202 -8.59 45.32 38.57
C THR A 202 -9.13 43.86 38.37
N PRO A 203 -10.08 43.35 39.20
CA PRO A 203 -10.24 41.92 39.49
C PRO A 203 -11.48 41.28 38.83
N ILE A 204 -11.29 40.42 37.82
CA ILE A 204 -12.36 39.62 37.16
C ILE A 204 -12.22 38.11 37.48
N LEU A 205 -11.11 37.70 38.11
CA LEU A 205 -10.71 36.29 38.22
C LEU A 205 -11.48 35.48 39.26
N GLN A 206 -12.18 36.10 40.22
CA GLN A 206 -12.74 35.38 41.38
C GLN A 206 -14.08 34.67 41.12
N ILE A 207 -14.81 35.02 40.06
CA ILE A 207 -16.12 34.39 39.73
C ILE A 207 -15.98 33.31 38.65
N ILE A 208 -15.00 33.46 37.75
CA ILE A 208 -14.81 32.56 36.60
C ILE A 208 -14.34 31.18 37.05
N LEU A 209 -13.49 31.11 38.08
CA LEU A 209 -12.85 29.87 38.51
C LEU A 209 -13.86 28.79 38.99
N PRO A 210 -14.84 29.06 39.86
CA PRO A 210 -15.82 28.05 40.29
C PRO A 210 -16.80 27.62 39.18
N VAL A 211 -17.11 28.48 38.22
CA VAL A 211 -18.03 28.12 37.12
C VAL A 211 -17.34 27.19 36.12
N VAL A 212 -16.07 27.46 35.80
CA VAL A 212 -15.28 26.62 34.88
C VAL A 212 -15.02 25.23 35.46
N THR A 213 -14.80 25.11 36.77
CA THR A 213 -14.60 23.79 37.41
C THR A 213 -15.88 22.95 37.38
N VAL A 214 -17.05 23.53 37.66
CA VAL A 214 -18.34 22.81 37.61
C VAL A 214 -18.67 22.36 36.18
N LEU A 215 -18.49 23.23 35.18
CA LEU A 215 -18.70 22.87 33.77
C LEU A 215 -17.71 21.82 33.28
N GLY A 216 -16.45 21.88 33.73
CA GLY A 216 -15.44 20.86 33.46
C GLY A 216 -15.80 19.49 34.01
N LEU A 217 -16.33 19.43 35.24
CA LEU A 217 -16.79 18.18 35.86
C LEU A 217 -18.00 17.59 35.14
N ILE A 218 -18.98 18.42 34.75
CA ILE A 218 -20.14 17.98 33.98
C ILE A 218 -19.71 17.43 32.60
N SER A 219 -18.79 18.13 31.92
CA SER A 219 -18.23 17.68 30.64
C SER A 219 -17.49 16.34 30.79
N ALA A 220 -16.69 16.17 31.85
CA ALA A 220 -16.00 14.92 32.13
C ALA A 220 -16.97 13.76 32.38
N ILE A 221 -18.06 13.99 33.12
CA ILE A 221 -19.10 12.99 33.36
C ILE A 221 -19.81 12.61 32.05
N LEU A 222 -20.20 13.59 31.23
CA LEU A 222 -20.83 13.37 29.93
C LEU A 222 -19.89 12.64 28.96
N MET A 223 -18.61 12.98 28.96
CA MET A 223 -17.57 12.27 28.19
C MET A 223 -17.42 10.83 28.65
N ASN A 224 -17.50 10.56 29.96
CA ASN A 224 -17.37 9.21 30.50
C ASN A 224 -18.60 8.35 30.16
N ILE A 225 -19.81 8.93 30.22
CA ILE A 225 -21.06 8.28 29.76
C ILE A 225 -21.01 8.00 28.26
N ARG A 226 -20.55 8.96 27.44
CA ARG A 226 -20.36 8.77 25.99
C ARG A 226 -19.26 7.75 25.67
N ARG A 227 -18.17 7.70 26.45
CA ARG A 227 -17.12 6.68 26.31
C ARG A 227 -17.65 5.28 26.63
N ARG A 228 -18.44 5.12 27.70
CA ARG A 228 -19.09 3.83 28.04
C ARG A 228 -20.11 3.39 26.97
N SER A 229 -20.89 4.33 26.43
CA SER A 229 -21.80 4.09 25.30
C SER A 229 -21.07 3.69 24.01
N ARG A 230 -19.95 4.36 23.68
CA ARG A 230 -19.11 4.04 22.52
C ARG A 230 -18.33 2.72 22.68
N GLN A 231 -17.93 2.35 23.89
CA GLN A 231 -17.34 1.03 24.18
C GLN A 231 -18.36 -0.10 23.99
N LYS A 232 -19.64 0.12 24.35
CA LYS A 232 -20.72 -0.83 24.01
C LYS A 232 -20.94 -0.97 22.50
N LYS A 233 -20.83 0.13 21.72
CA LYS A 233 -20.97 0.09 20.24
C LYS A 233 -19.76 -0.50 19.49
N ARG A 234 -18.52 -0.37 20.00
CA ARG A 234 -17.31 -0.97 19.38
C ARG A 234 -17.22 -2.50 19.54
N LYS A 235 -17.95 -3.09 20.49
CA LYS A 235 -18.04 -4.56 20.62
C LYS A 235 -18.96 -5.24 19.60
N LEU A 236 -19.66 -4.49 18.73
CA LEU A 236 -20.70 -5.03 17.84
C LEU A 236 -20.37 -4.99 16.34
N SER A 237 -19.10 -5.06 15.92
CA SER A 237 -18.76 -5.10 14.47
C SER A 237 -17.80 -6.21 14.02
N CYS A 238 -17.50 -7.17 14.89
CA CYS A 238 -16.93 -8.49 14.53
C CYS A 238 -16.85 -9.34 15.81
N ALA A 239 -17.98 -9.56 16.46
CA ALA A 239 -18.08 -10.61 17.45
C ALA A 239 -18.53 -11.87 16.67
N PRO A 240 -17.78 -12.98 16.73
CA PRO A 240 -18.26 -14.24 16.16
C PRO A 240 -19.64 -14.55 16.78
N SER A 241 -20.59 -15.00 15.96
CA SER A 241 -21.89 -15.43 16.46
C SER A 241 -21.70 -16.62 17.42
N SER A 242 -22.70 -16.91 18.26
CA SER A 242 -22.60 -18.08 19.15
C SER A 242 -22.45 -19.40 18.37
N GLU A 243 -22.97 -19.45 17.14
CA GLU A 243 -22.84 -20.58 16.22
C GLU A 243 -21.42 -20.69 15.67
N ASP A 244 -20.79 -19.58 15.27
CA ASP A 244 -19.39 -19.57 14.81
C ASP A 244 -18.44 -20.09 15.90
N ILE A 245 -18.69 -19.76 17.18
CA ILE A 245 -17.83 -20.18 18.30
C ILE A 245 -17.89 -21.69 18.54
N GLU A 246 -19.06 -22.30 18.43
CA GLU A 246 -19.22 -23.76 18.59
C GLU A 246 -18.64 -24.53 17.39
N GLU A 247 -18.82 -24.01 16.17
CA GLU A 247 -18.20 -24.59 14.97
C GLU A 247 -16.66 -24.49 15.03
N LEU A 248 -16.11 -23.37 15.49
CA LEU A 248 -14.67 -23.21 15.73
C LEU A 248 -14.10 -24.21 16.74
N LYS A 249 -14.84 -24.55 17.80
CA LYS A 249 -14.40 -25.54 18.80
C LYS A 249 -14.33 -26.95 18.24
N SER A 250 -15.23 -27.30 17.31
CA SER A 250 -15.28 -28.63 16.68
C SER A 250 -14.07 -28.94 15.80
N VAL A 251 -13.35 -27.90 15.35
CA VAL A 251 -12.20 -27.97 14.45
C VAL A 251 -10.87 -27.93 15.23
N LEU A 252 -10.91 -27.73 16.55
CA LEU A 252 -9.72 -27.74 17.39
C LEU A 252 -9.24 -29.16 17.65
N LEU A 253 -7.99 -29.42 17.27
CA LEU A 253 -7.32 -30.70 17.45
C LEU A 253 -6.38 -30.66 18.66
N ASP A 254 -6.25 -31.79 19.33
CA ASP A 254 -5.31 -31.95 20.44
C ASP A 254 -3.87 -31.97 19.92
N VAL A 255 -3.01 -31.15 20.54
CA VAL A 255 -1.58 -31.04 20.19
C VAL A 255 -0.86 -32.39 20.27
N SER A 256 -1.27 -33.27 21.19
CA SER A 256 -0.66 -34.58 21.40
C SER A 256 -0.87 -35.48 20.18
N ILE A 257 -2.05 -35.43 19.56
CA ILE A 257 -2.37 -36.15 18.32
C ILE A 257 -1.49 -35.62 17.19
N ILE A 258 -1.37 -34.29 17.06
CA ILE A 258 -0.56 -33.67 16.00
C ILE A 258 0.94 -33.98 16.20
N ARG A 259 1.43 -33.94 17.43
CA ARG A 259 2.82 -34.33 17.75
C ARG A 259 3.06 -35.80 17.43
N ALA A 260 2.16 -36.70 17.80
CA ALA A 260 2.29 -38.11 17.43
C ALA A 260 2.30 -38.29 15.91
N ALA A 261 1.37 -37.65 15.20
CA ALA A 261 1.24 -37.74 13.75
C ALA A 261 2.48 -37.23 13.00
N THR A 262 3.13 -36.19 13.51
CA THR A 262 4.33 -35.57 12.90
C THR A 262 5.64 -36.11 13.46
N GLN A 263 5.60 -37.10 14.35
CA GLN A 263 6.76 -37.60 15.11
C GLN A 263 7.50 -36.48 15.84
N ASN A 264 6.74 -35.64 16.54
CA ASN A 264 7.17 -34.45 17.25
C ASN A 264 7.87 -33.43 16.34
N PHE A 265 7.29 -33.18 15.17
CA PHE A 265 7.84 -32.27 14.15
C PHE A 265 9.27 -32.65 13.73
N ALA A 266 9.51 -33.95 13.51
CA ALA A 266 10.81 -34.44 13.06
C ALA A 266 11.22 -33.78 11.73
N GLU A 267 12.50 -33.41 11.60
CA GLU A 267 13.00 -32.72 10.40
C GLU A 267 12.85 -33.57 9.12
N GLU A 268 12.88 -34.90 9.22
CA GLU A 268 12.59 -35.82 8.11
C GLU A 268 11.17 -35.68 7.55
N ASN A 269 10.22 -35.22 8.38
CA ASN A 269 8.84 -34.96 7.99
C ASN A 269 8.65 -33.54 7.46
N LYS A 270 9.68 -32.69 7.43
CA LYS A 270 9.56 -31.30 6.99
C LYS A 270 9.36 -31.23 5.47
N LEU A 271 8.21 -30.67 5.07
CA LEU A 271 7.84 -30.45 3.67
C LEU A 271 8.41 -29.14 3.12
N GLY A 272 8.57 -28.13 3.97
CA GLY A 272 9.12 -26.83 3.59
C GLY A 272 9.10 -25.79 4.72
N GLU A 273 9.73 -24.66 4.47
CA GLU A 273 9.82 -23.53 5.40
C GLU A 273 9.80 -22.21 4.62
N GLY A 274 9.08 -21.22 5.13
CA GLY A 274 9.01 -19.87 4.55
C GLY A 274 8.59 -18.82 5.57
N GLY A 275 8.30 -17.60 5.09
CA GLY A 275 7.91 -16.46 5.94
C GLY A 275 6.65 -16.68 6.78
N PHE A 276 5.88 -17.74 6.49
CA PHE A 276 4.64 -18.10 7.18
C PHE A 276 4.80 -19.29 8.14
N GLY A 277 6.03 -19.77 8.35
CA GLY A 277 6.35 -20.88 9.25
C GLY A 277 6.80 -22.15 8.54
N GLN A 278 6.85 -23.24 9.30
CA GLN A 278 7.34 -24.55 8.86
C GLN A 278 6.16 -25.48 8.59
N VAL A 279 6.26 -26.32 7.56
CA VAL A 279 5.22 -27.28 7.19
C VAL A 279 5.76 -28.69 7.33
N TYR A 280 5.05 -29.56 8.03
CA TYR A 280 5.42 -30.94 8.29
C TYR A 280 4.37 -31.91 7.72
N LYS A 281 4.80 -33.04 7.17
CA LYS A 281 3.94 -34.18 6.86
C LYS A 281 3.61 -34.89 8.17
N GLY A 282 2.39 -35.40 8.28
CA GLY A 282 2.01 -36.27 9.38
C GLY A 282 1.06 -37.37 8.93
N LEU A 283 0.93 -38.39 9.77
CA LEU A 283 -0.01 -39.48 9.60
C LEU A 283 -0.91 -39.56 10.84
N MET A 284 -2.19 -39.27 10.66
CA MET A 284 -3.18 -39.33 11.74
C MET A 284 -3.45 -40.79 12.17
N PRO A 285 -3.99 -41.03 13.38
CA PRO A 285 -4.28 -42.38 13.88
C PRO A 285 -5.24 -43.20 13.01
N ASP A 286 -6.10 -42.53 12.24
CA ASP A 286 -7.03 -43.13 11.29
C ASP A 286 -6.39 -43.43 9.92
N GLY A 287 -5.09 -43.18 9.76
CA GLY A 287 -4.34 -43.37 8.52
C GLY A 287 -4.41 -42.19 7.55
N GLN A 288 -5.07 -41.09 7.91
CA GLN A 288 -5.12 -39.90 7.05
C GLN A 288 -3.77 -39.18 7.01
N GLU A 289 -3.21 -39.00 5.82
CA GLU A 289 -2.03 -38.14 5.63
C GLU A 289 -2.42 -36.65 5.72
N ILE A 290 -1.64 -35.89 6.48
CA ILE A 290 -1.89 -34.48 6.76
C ILE A 290 -0.65 -33.61 6.52
N ALA A 291 -0.87 -32.33 6.28
CA ALA A 291 0.15 -31.30 6.28
C ALA A 291 -0.09 -30.33 7.45
N VAL A 292 0.89 -30.19 8.33
CA VAL A 292 0.82 -29.36 9.54
C VAL A 292 1.68 -28.13 9.36
N LYS A 293 1.04 -26.97 9.17
CA LYS A 293 1.70 -25.66 9.14
C LYS A 293 1.83 -25.13 10.56
N ARG A 294 3.06 -25.10 11.06
CA ARG A 294 3.45 -24.56 12.35
C ARG A 294 3.83 -23.10 12.19
N LEU A 295 2.98 -22.20 12.68
CA LEU A 295 3.16 -20.77 12.55
C LEU A 295 4.27 -20.27 13.50
N ALA A 296 5.02 -19.26 13.06
CA ALA A 296 6.15 -18.73 13.81
C ALA A 296 5.76 -18.23 15.23
N ARG A 297 6.55 -18.62 16.23
CA ARG A 297 6.36 -18.23 17.64
C ARG A 297 6.49 -16.71 17.82
N GLY A 298 5.67 -16.12 18.70
CA GLY A 298 5.72 -14.70 19.04
C GLY A 298 5.21 -13.71 17.96
N SER A 299 4.83 -14.18 16.77
CA SER A 299 4.37 -13.31 15.69
C SER A 299 2.91 -12.88 15.88
N LYS A 300 2.67 -11.56 15.98
CA LYS A 300 1.31 -10.97 15.92
C LYS A 300 0.62 -11.26 14.57
N GLN A 301 1.41 -11.51 13.52
CA GLN A 301 0.91 -11.88 12.20
C GLN A 301 0.40 -13.33 12.19
N GLY A 302 1.13 -14.27 12.77
CA GLY A 302 0.72 -15.69 12.84
C GLY A 302 -0.63 -15.90 13.52
N LEU A 303 -0.92 -15.19 14.63
CA LEU A 303 -2.24 -15.28 15.28
C LEU A 303 -3.39 -14.79 14.38
N ARG A 304 -3.13 -13.79 13.54
CA ARG A 304 -4.14 -13.25 12.63
C ARG A 304 -4.37 -14.17 11.43
N GLU A 305 -3.30 -14.74 10.89
CA GLU A 305 -3.38 -15.75 9.83
C GLU A 305 -4.16 -16.96 10.32
N LEU A 306 -3.85 -17.48 11.51
CA LEU A 306 -4.60 -18.54 12.16
C LEU A 306 -6.10 -18.20 12.26
N LYS A 307 -6.43 -16.99 12.74
CA LYS A 307 -7.82 -16.54 12.85
C LYS A 307 -8.49 -16.47 11.48
N ASN A 308 -7.81 -15.94 10.47
CA ASN A 308 -8.36 -15.83 9.11
C ASN A 308 -8.63 -17.21 8.51
N GLU A 309 -7.68 -18.14 8.61
CA GLU A 309 -7.78 -19.50 8.09
C GLU A 309 -8.89 -20.28 8.81
N LEU A 310 -8.96 -20.16 10.15
CA LEU A 310 -9.98 -20.84 10.94
C LEU A 310 -11.40 -20.29 10.69
N LEU A 311 -11.55 -19.00 10.35
CA LEU A 311 -12.83 -18.44 9.92
C LEU A 311 -13.29 -18.99 8.55
N LEU A 312 -12.37 -19.49 7.75
CA LEU A 312 -12.64 -20.03 6.41
C LEU A 312 -12.87 -21.54 6.40
N VAL A 313 -12.45 -22.26 7.44
CA VAL A 313 -12.51 -23.74 7.51
C VAL A 313 -13.91 -24.30 7.25
N ALA A 314 -14.94 -23.64 7.76
CA ALA A 314 -16.34 -24.04 7.66
C ALA A 314 -17.02 -23.53 6.38
N LYS A 315 -16.42 -22.52 5.74
CA LYS A 315 -17.06 -21.74 4.66
C LYS A 315 -16.58 -22.17 3.28
N LEU A 316 -15.39 -22.76 3.19
CA LEU A 316 -14.74 -23.10 1.93
C LEU A 316 -14.57 -24.61 1.77
N GLN A 317 -15.27 -25.18 0.79
CA GLN A 317 -15.10 -26.57 0.38
C GLN A 317 -15.25 -26.67 -1.14
N HIS A 318 -14.14 -26.93 -1.82
CA HIS A 318 -14.13 -27.04 -3.28
C HIS A 318 -12.92 -27.88 -3.74
N ARG A 319 -13.08 -28.66 -4.82
CA ARG A 319 -12.04 -29.56 -5.35
C ARG A 319 -10.74 -28.86 -5.79
N ASN A 320 -10.79 -27.54 -6.02
CA ASN A 320 -9.63 -26.73 -6.42
C ASN A 320 -9.11 -25.82 -5.29
N LEU A 321 -9.50 -26.07 -4.04
CA LEU A 321 -8.92 -25.44 -2.86
C LEU A 321 -8.36 -26.54 -1.93
N VAL A 322 -7.30 -26.23 -1.19
CA VAL A 322 -6.78 -27.12 -0.14
C VAL A 322 -7.72 -27.11 1.05
N LYS A 323 -8.14 -28.29 1.49
CA LYS A 323 -9.01 -28.47 2.65
C LYS A 323 -8.23 -28.28 3.94
N LEU A 324 -8.62 -27.28 4.72
CA LEU A 324 -8.22 -27.17 6.12
C LEU A 324 -9.06 -28.18 6.94
N ILE A 325 -8.38 -29.08 7.65
CA ILE A 325 -8.98 -30.13 8.48
C ILE A 325 -9.23 -29.59 9.89
N GLY A 326 -8.24 -28.86 10.43
CA GLY A 326 -8.20 -28.54 11.85
C GLY A 326 -7.24 -27.41 12.19
N ALA A 327 -7.32 -26.92 13.42
CA ALA A 327 -6.30 -26.05 14.00
C ALA A 327 -5.98 -26.49 15.41
N CYS A 328 -4.81 -26.12 15.92
CA CYS A 328 -4.45 -26.34 17.32
C CYS A 328 -3.88 -25.04 17.91
N LEU A 329 -4.40 -24.69 19.09
CA LEU A 329 -3.87 -23.62 19.93
C LEU A 329 -3.54 -24.22 21.29
N ASP A 330 -2.26 -24.46 21.55
CA ASP A 330 -1.78 -24.95 22.85
C ASP A 330 -0.55 -24.13 23.30
N GLY A 331 -0.74 -23.31 24.33
CA GLY A 331 0.26 -22.34 24.78
C GLY A 331 0.74 -21.42 23.65
N ASP A 332 2.01 -21.54 23.29
CA ASP A 332 2.62 -20.78 22.18
C ASP A 332 2.46 -21.45 20.81
N GLU A 333 2.09 -22.74 20.76
CA GLU A 333 1.91 -23.49 19.52
C GLU A 333 0.62 -23.04 18.80
N LYS A 334 0.78 -22.66 17.54
CA LYS A 334 -0.30 -22.26 16.63
C LYS A 334 -0.14 -23.08 15.37
N LEU A 335 -0.98 -24.10 15.22
CA LEU A 335 -0.86 -25.09 14.16
C LEU A 335 -2.13 -25.05 13.29
N LEU A 336 -1.94 -25.14 11.99
CA LEU A 336 -3.00 -25.37 11.00
C LEU A 336 -2.78 -26.74 10.37
N VAL A 337 -3.82 -27.56 10.30
CA VAL A 337 -3.76 -28.94 9.81
C VAL A 337 -4.58 -29.03 8.54
N TYR A 338 -3.94 -29.35 7.42
CA TYR A 338 -4.56 -29.48 6.11
C TYR A 338 -4.50 -30.93 5.62
N GLU A 339 -5.28 -31.24 4.59
CA GLU A 339 -5.04 -32.42 3.78
C GLU A 339 -3.61 -32.39 3.18
N TYR A 340 -2.96 -33.55 3.12
CA TYR A 340 -1.68 -33.66 2.42
C TYR A 340 -1.89 -33.70 0.91
N VAL A 341 -1.15 -32.86 0.18
CA VAL A 341 -1.20 -32.79 -1.30
C VAL A 341 0.16 -33.23 -1.87
N PRO A 342 0.23 -34.33 -2.65
CA PRO A 342 1.49 -35.06 -2.86
C PRO A 342 2.43 -34.47 -3.92
N ASN A 343 1.93 -33.82 -4.98
CA ASN A 343 2.77 -33.34 -6.09
C ASN A 343 3.36 -31.93 -5.84
N LYS A 344 3.48 -31.53 -4.57
CA LYS A 344 4.03 -30.24 -4.13
C LYS A 344 3.32 -29.06 -4.82
N SER A 345 3.98 -27.91 -4.90
CA SER A 345 3.46 -26.67 -5.47
C SER A 345 3.89 -26.49 -6.94
N LEU A 346 3.10 -25.72 -7.69
CA LEU A 346 3.26 -25.50 -9.13
C LEU A 346 4.62 -24.91 -9.49
N ASP A 347 5.16 -24.00 -8.66
CA ASP A 347 6.51 -23.43 -8.84
C ASP A 347 7.61 -24.50 -8.93
N THR A 348 7.47 -25.60 -8.18
CA THR A 348 8.45 -26.71 -8.20
C THR A 348 8.46 -27.47 -9.52
N LEU A 349 7.43 -27.31 -10.35
CA LEU A 349 7.32 -27.94 -11.66
C LEU A 349 7.64 -26.98 -12.80
N ILE A 350 7.14 -25.73 -12.76
CA ILE A 350 7.30 -24.79 -13.87
C ILE A 350 8.67 -24.09 -13.90
N TYR A 351 9.44 -24.14 -12.80
CA TYR A 351 10.79 -23.56 -12.73
C TYR A 351 11.92 -24.59 -12.82
N ASP A 352 11.57 -25.87 -12.88
CA ASP A 352 12.50 -26.98 -13.04
C ASP A 352 12.42 -27.48 -14.48
N ASP A 353 13.50 -27.32 -15.25
CA ASP A 353 13.49 -27.59 -16.69
C ASP A 353 13.09 -29.04 -17.02
N GLU A 354 13.58 -30.02 -16.24
CA GLU A 354 13.28 -31.43 -16.47
C GLU A 354 11.81 -31.76 -16.16
N LYS A 355 11.29 -31.28 -15.02
CA LYS A 355 9.88 -31.49 -14.67
C LYS A 355 8.94 -30.76 -15.62
N ARG A 356 9.34 -29.57 -16.06
CA ARG A 356 8.59 -28.73 -17.00
C ARG A 356 8.47 -29.38 -18.37
N ASP A 357 9.55 -29.97 -18.87
CA ASP A 357 9.58 -30.70 -20.14
C ASP A 357 8.70 -31.96 -20.11
N ASN A 358 8.62 -32.61 -18.95
CA ASN A 358 7.76 -33.78 -18.72
C ASN A 358 6.27 -33.41 -18.48
N MET A 359 5.95 -32.15 -18.23
CA MET A 359 4.57 -31.71 -18.00
C MET A 359 3.82 -31.52 -19.32
N ALA A 360 2.94 -32.47 -19.63
CA ALA A 360 2.09 -32.43 -20.82
C ALA A 360 1.30 -31.11 -20.93
N ARG A 361 1.12 -30.62 -22.17
CA ARG A 361 0.35 -29.40 -22.48
C ARG A 361 -1.03 -29.40 -21.83
N ASP A 362 -1.78 -30.49 -22.04
CA ASP A 362 -3.15 -30.58 -21.55
C ASP A 362 -3.19 -30.48 -20.03
N THR A 363 -2.15 -30.98 -19.34
CA THR A 363 -1.98 -30.80 -17.91
C THR A 363 -1.84 -29.33 -17.53
N ARG A 364 -1.01 -28.55 -18.22
CA ARG A 364 -0.88 -27.09 -17.99
C ARG A 364 -2.20 -26.36 -18.19
N TYR A 365 -2.92 -26.69 -19.26
CA TYR A 365 -4.23 -26.10 -19.54
C TYR A 365 -5.27 -26.46 -18.48
N ARG A 366 -5.31 -27.72 -18.03
CA ARG A 366 -6.17 -28.18 -16.93
C ARG A 366 -5.83 -27.45 -15.63
N ILE A 367 -4.55 -27.20 -15.36
CA ILE A 367 -4.11 -26.42 -14.19
C ILE A 367 -4.64 -24.99 -14.29
N ILE A 368 -4.46 -24.30 -15.42
CA ILE A 368 -5.00 -22.94 -15.62
C ILE A 368 -6.52 -22.93 -15.39
N CYS A 369 -7.24 -23.88 -15.96
CA CYS A 369 -8.69 -24.00 -15.79
C CYS A 369 -9.09 -24.32 -14.35
N GLY A 370 -8.36 -25.19 -13.65
CA GLY A 370 -8.64 -25.57 -12.27
C GLY A 370 -8.42 -24.41 -11.29
N ILE A 371 -7.33 -23.65 -11.45
CA ILE A 371 -7.09 -22.42 -10.67
C ILE A 371 -8.23 -21.43 -10.90
N ALA A 372 -8.61 -21.20 -12.16
CA ALA A 372 -9.71 -20.29 -12.49
C ALA A 372 -11.04 -20.73 -11.86
N ARG A 373 -11.35 -22.05 -11.82
CA ARG A 373 -12.53 -22.57 -11.12
C ARG A 373 -12.47 -22.33 -9.62
N GLY A 374 -11.30 -22.55 -9.00
CA GLY A 374 -11.09 -22.24 -7.58
C GLY A 374 -11.36 -20.76 -7.27
N LEU A 375 -10.90 -19.85 -8.13
CA LEU A 375 -11.15 -18.42 -7.97
C LEU A 375 -12.60 -18.01 -8.23
N VAL A 376 -13.29 -18.61 -9.21
CA VAL A 376 -14.75 -18.42 -9.39
C VAL A 376 -15.49 -18.80 -8.11
N TYR A 377 -15.14 -19.95 -7.53
CA TYR A 377 -15.74 -20.36 -6.26
C TYR A 377 -15.50 -19.34 -5.15
N LEU A 378 -14.26 -18.86 -4.97
CA LEU A 378 -13.93 -17.86 -3.94
C LEU A 378 -14.63 -16.51 -4.17
N HIS A 379 -14.76 -16.07 -5.42
CA HIS A 379 -15.26 -14.73 -5.75
C HIS A 379 -16.78 -14.68 -5.88
N ASP A 380 -17.41 -15.72 -6.43
CA ASP A 380 -18.78 -15.67 -6.93
C ASP A 380 -19.71 -16.75 -6.33
N GLU A 381 -19.22 -17.97 -6.03
CA GLU A 381 -20.09 -19.13 -5.70
C GLU A 381 -20.07 -19.58 -4.22
N SER A 382 -19.05 -19.19 -3.46
CA SER A 382 -18.96 -19.53 -2.03
C SER A 382 -19.91 -18.69 -1.18
N ARG A 383 -20.22 -19.18 0.03
CA ARG A 383 -21.17 -18.52 0.95
C ARG A 383 -20.76 -17.09 1.33
N VAL A 384 -19.46 -16.84 1.34
CA VAL A 384 -18.86 -15.53 1.62
C VAL A 384 -17.88 -15.21 0.52
N LYS A 385 -17.82 -13.96 0.07
CA LYS A 385 -16.88 -13.56 -0.96
C LYS A 385 -15.47 -13.49 -0.36
N VAL A 386 -14.54 -14.25 -0.90
CA VAL A 386 -13.16 -14.34 -0.42
C VAL A 386 -12.20 -13.80 -1.46
N ILE A 387 -11.34 -12.86 -1.06
CA ILE A 387 -10.24 -12.36 -1.89
C ILE A 387 -8.93 -12.88 -1.28
N HIS A 388 -8.15 -13.63 -2.06
CA HIS A 388 -6.99 -14.37 -1.59
C HIS A 388 -5.79 -13.48 -1.26
N ARG A 389 -5.49 -12.48 -2.12
CA ARG A 389 -4.43 -11.46 -1.95
C ARG A 389 -2.97 -11.92 -2.03
N ASP A 390 -2.70 -13.22 -2.10
CA ASP A 390 -1.34 -13.78 -2.23
C ASP A 390 -1.30 -14.97 -3.20
N LEU A 391 -2.04 -14.86 -4.31
CA LEU A 391 -2.04 -15.91 -5.32
C LEU A 391 -0.70 -15.89 -6.08
N LYS A 392 -0.01 -17.02 -6.09
CA LYS A 392 1.29 -17.23 -6.76
C LYS A 392 1.52 -18.73 -6.98
N PRO A 393 2.44 -19.16 -7.86
CA PRO A 393 2.64 -20.59 -8.14
C PRO A 393 3.00 -21.44 -6.92
N SER A 394 3.72 -20.91 -5.94
CA SER A 394 4.02 -21.65 -4.69
C SER A 394 2.82 -21.86 -3.77
N ASN A 395 1.71 -21.14 -3.99
CA ASN A 395 0.44 -21.31 -3.30
C ASN A 395 -0.58 -22.13 -4.12
N ILE A 396 -0.15 -22.77 -5.21
CA ILE A 396 -0.96 -23.70 -6.00
C ILE A 396 -0.38 -25.10 -5.82
N LEU A 397 -1.00 -25.93 -4.98
CA LEU A 397 -0.59 -27.33 -4.78
C LEU A 397 -1.21 -28.24 -5.85
N LEU A 398 -0.63 -29.41 -6.08
CA LEU A 398 -1.05 -30.34 -7.12
C LEU A 398 -1.38 -31.73 -6.54
N GLU A 399 -2.58 -32.23 -6.82
CA GLU A 399 -2.98 -33.60 -6.49
C GLU A 399 -2.35 -34.63 -7.44
N MET A 400 -2.52 -35.92 -7.14
CA MET A 400 -1.95 -37.03 -7.93
C MET A 400 -2.33 -36.99 -9.42
N ASP A 401 -3.54 -36.53 -9.74
CA ASP A 401 -4.06 -36.37 -11.10
C ASP A 401 -3.67 -35.03 -11.77
N MET A 402 -2.79 -34.27 -11.12
CA MET A 402 -2.38 -32.90 -11.50
C MET A 402 -3.52 -31.87 -11.44
N ASN A 403 -4.57 -32.14 -10.66
CA ASN A 403 -5.60 -31.17 -10.36
C ASN A 403 -5.06 -30.11 -9.38
N PRO A 404 -5.18 -28.80 -9.68
CA PRO A 404 -4.63 -27.76 -8.82
C PRO A 404 -5.54 -27.45 -7.64
N LYS A 405 -4.91 -27.18 -6.50
CA LYS A 405 -5.56 -26.72 -5.27
C LYS A 405 -4.91 -25.43 -4.76
N ILE A 406 -5.70 -24.38 -4.64
CA ILE A 406 -5.27 -23.10 -4.07
C ILE A 406 -5.12 -23.25 -2.55
N SER A 407 -3.99 -22.79 -2.02
CA SER A 407 -3.62 -22.88 -0.59
C SER A 407 -3.19 -21.53 -0.01
N ASP A 408 -3.01 -21.47 1.31
CA ASP A 408 -2.49 -20.32 2.07
C ASP A 408 -3.44 -19.11 2.09
N PHE A 409 -4.49 -19.23 2.89
CA PHE A 409 -5.51 -18.19 3.05
C PHE A 409 -5.19 -17.21 4.20
N GLY A 410 -3.97 -17.24 4.75
CA GLY A 410 -3.59 -16.39 5.89
C GLY A 410 -3.80 -14.89 5.66
N LEU A 411 -3.65 -14.43 4.41
CA LEU A 411 -3.88 -13.03 4.01
C LEU A 411 -5.28 -12.75 3.45
N ALA A 412 -6.11 -13.78 3.31
CA ALA A 412 -7.41 -13.67 2.67
C ALA A 412 -8.33 -12.67 3.39
N SER A 413 -9.20 -12.03 2.62
CA SER A 413 -10.20 -11.07 3.12
C SER A 413 -11.60 -11.56 2.81
N VAL A 414 -12.44 -11.60 3.83
CA VAL A 414 -13.81 -12.13 3.76
C VAL A 414 -14.80 -10.97 3.75
N PHE A 415 -15.74 -11.01 2.81
CA PHE A 415 -16.78 -10.01 2.64
C PHE A 415 -18.16 -10.67 2.76
N GLU A 416 -18.93 -10.18 3.73
CA GLU A 416 -20.36 -10.48 3.86
C GLU A 416 -21.11 -9.38 3.10
N ASN A 417 -21.72 -9.73 1.97
CA ASN A 417 -22.47 -8.86 1.03
C ASN A 417 -21.64 -8.10 -0.03
N ASP A 418 -22.35 -7.36 -0.89
CA ASP A 418 -21.92 -6.85 -2.21
C ASP A 418 -20.88 -5.71 -2.19
N HIS A 419 -20.28 -5.44 -1.04
CA HIS A 419 -19.16 -4.51 -0.91
C HIS A 419 -17.87 -5.15 -1.44
N SER A 420 -17.74 -5.19 -2.77
CA SER A 420 -16.63 -5.82 -3.51
C SER A 420 -15.29 -5.06 -3.51
N LYS A 421 -15.23 -3.91 -2.84
CA LYS A 421 -14.05 -3.03 -2.79
C LYS A 421 -13.79 -2.55 -1.37
N HIS A 422 -12.56 -2.74 -0.89
CA HIS A 422 -12.13 -2.29 0.44
C HIS A 422 -10.70 -1.77 0.40
N ILE A 423 -10.45 -0.68 1.11
CA ILE A 423 -9.11 -0.11 1.23
C ILE A 423 -8.46 -0.67 2.50
N THR A 424 -7.43 -1.51 2.36
CA THR A 424 -6.64 -1.99 3.49
C THR A 424 -5.47 -1.06 3.76
N ARG A 425 -5.22 -0.76 5.04
CA ARG A 425 -4.00 -0.06 5.49
C ARG A 425 -2.78 -0.98 5.58
N ARG A 426 -2.96 -2.27 5.30
CA ARG A 426 -1.93 -3.31 5.40
C ARG A 426 -1.87 -4.05 4.08
N VAL A 427 -1.02 -3.54 3.19
CA VAL A 427 -0.62 -4.22 1.95
C VAL A 427 0.32 -5.37 2.35
N ALA A 428 -0.01 -6.57 1.92
CA ALA A 428 0.74 -7.78 2.20
C ALA A 428 0.50 -8.79 1.06
N GLY A 429 1.54 -9.47 0.63
CA GLY A 429 1.49 -10.38 -0.51
C GLY A 429 2.85 -10.42 -1.20
N THR A 430 2.94 -11.21 -2.27
CA THR A 430 4.21 -11.43 -2.95
C THR A 430 4.41 -10.42 -4.08
N TYR A 431 5.51 -9.67 -4.03
CA TYR A 431 5.90 -8.74 -5.10
C TYR A 431 5.97 -9.45 -6.47
N GLY A 432 5.58 -8.73 -7.52
CA GLY A 432 5.43 -9.28 -8.87
C GLY A 432 4.06 -9.88 -9.15
N TYR A 433 3.34 -10.37 -8.13
CA TYR A 433 1.97 -10.90 -8.26
C TYR A 433 0.90 -9.92 -7.79
N MET A 434 1.27 -8.96 -6.95
CA MET A 434 0.34 -7.94 -6.47
C MET A 434 -0.09 -7.00 -7.59
N ALA A 435 -1.40 -6.81 -7.72
CA ALA A 435 -1.95 -5.79 -8.60
C ALA A 435 -1.48 -4.37 -8.19
N PRO A 436 -1.23 -3.46 -9.14
CA PRO A 436 -0.67 -2.14 -8.86
C PRO A 436 -1.55 -1.32 -7.90
N GLU A 437 -2.87 -1.32 -8.07
CA GLU A 437 -3.79 -0.60 -7.18
C GLU A 437 -3.82 -1.18 -5.76
N TYR A 438 -3.55 -2.48 -5.62
CA TYR A 438 -3.46 -3.13 -4.32
C TYR A 438 -2.10 -2.82 -3.67
N ALA A 439 -1.01 -2.91 -4.43
CA ALA A 439 0.34 -2.64 -3.97
C ALA A 439 0.52 -1.16 -3.56
N VAL A 440 -0.01 -0.23 -4.36
CA VAL A 440 0.17 1.22 -4.19
C VAL A 440 -0.89 1.85 -3.29
N LEU A 441 -2.16 1.49 -3.47
CA LEU A 441 -3.29 2.15 -2.78
C LEU A 441 -3.94 1.28 -1.70
N GLY A 442 -3.54 0.02 -1.57
CA GLY A 442 -4.20 -0.93 -0.68
C GLY A 442 -5.62 -1.29 -1.11
N HIS A 443 -5.97 -1.08 -2.38
CA HIS A 443 -7.30 -1.40 -2.89
C HIS A 443 -7.44 -2.93 -3.08
N VAL A 444 -8.17 -3.57 -2.17
CA VAL A 444 -8.50 -4.99 -2.24
C VAL A 444 -9.81 -5.15 -3.01
N SER A 445 -9.79 -6.00 -4.03
CA SER A 445 -10.98 -6.39 -4.80
C SER A 445 -10.75 -7.75 -5.46
N THR A 446 -11.80 -8.39 -5.98
CA THR A 446 -11.63 -9.62 -6.77
C THR A 446 -10.69 -9.41 -7.97
N LYS A 447 -10.59 -8.18 -8.49
CA LYS A 447 -9.70 -7.81 -9.59
C LYS A 447 -8.22 -7.85 -9.22
N SER A 448 -7.86 -7.77 -7.93
CA SER A 448 -6.46 -7.93 -7.53
C SER A 448 -6.02 -9.40 -7.67
N ASP A 449 -6.89 -10.35 -7.33
CA ASP A 449 -6.62 -11.78 -7.55
C ASP A 449 -6.60 -12.14 -9.05
N VAL A 450 -7.47 -11.51 -9.86
CA VAL A 450 -7.47 -11.66 -11.33
C VAL A 450 -6.10 -11.27 -11.91
N PHE A 451 -5.52 -10.18 -11.44
CA PHE A 451 -4.18 -9.76 -11.86
C PHE A 451 -3.13 -10.83 -11.54
N SER A 452 -3.10 -11.31 -10.30
CA SER A 452 -2.18 -12.36 -9.88
C SER A 452 -2.35 -13.65 -10.70
N PHE A 453 -3.60 -14.02 -11.01
CA PHE A 453 -3.91 -15.14 -11.90
C PHE A 453 -3.38 -14.93 -13.33
N GLY A 454 -3.50 -13.72 -13.86
CA GLY A 454 -2.93 -13.36 -15.15
C GLY A 454 -1.41 -13.56 -15.21
N VAL A 455 -0.70 -13.13 -14.16
CA VAL A 455 0.75 -13.38 -14.03
C VAL A 455 1.04 -14.88 -14.06
N ILE A 456 0.31 -15.69 -13.29
CA ILE A 456 0.49 -17.15 -13.24
C ILE A 456 0.28 -17.79 -14.62
N ILE A 457 -0.75 -17.37 -15.39
CA ILE A 457 -0.94 -17.87 -16.76
C ILE A 457 0.30 -17.61 -17.61
N LEU A 458 0.83 -16.39 -17.55
CA LEU A 458 2.00 -16.00 -18.36
C LEU A 458 3.25 -16.79 -17.95
N GLU A 459 3.44 -17.08 -16.66
CA GLU A 459 4.52 -17.96 -16.19
C GLU A 459 4.35 -19.40 -16.71
N ILE A 460 3.14 -19.97 -16.66
CA ILE A 460 2.87 -21.34 -17.14
C ILE A 460 3.14 -21.46 -18.66
N VAL A 461 2.77 -20.43 -19.42
CA VAL A 461 2.91 -20.43 -20.89
C VAL A 461 4.35 -20.19 -21.33
N THR A 462 5.06 -19.29 -20.66
CA THR A 462 6.44 -18.94 -21.03
C THR A 462 7.49 -19.84 -20.38
N GLY A 463 7.14 -20.53 -19.28
CA GLY A 463 8.09 -21.25 -18.43
C GLY A 463 9.07 -20.32 -17.70
N ARG A 464 8.84 -19.01 -17.72
CA ARG A 464 9.72 -18.00 -17.13
C ARG A 464 9.17 -17.52 -15.80
N LYS A 465 10.06 -17.49 -14.79
CA LYS A 465 9.75 -16.92 -13.48
C LYS A 465 9.67 -15.40 -13.53
N ASN A 466 8.66 -14.85 -12.91
CA ASN A 466 8.51 -13.43 -12.61
C ASN A 466 9.43 -13.07 -11.43
N SER A 467 10.73 -12.92 -11.68
CA SER A 467 11.70 -12.56 -10.65
C SER A 467 11.83 -11.05 -10.51
N VAL A 468 11.82 -10.57 -9.26
CA VAL A 468 12.20 -9.20 -8.85
C VAL A 468 13.61 -9.20 -8.23
N SER A 469 14.38 -10.29 -8.37
CA SER A 469 15.70 -10.42 -7.72
C SER A 469 16.77 -9.52 -8.34
N SER A 470 17.41 -8.75 -7.48
CA SER A 470 18.45 -7.75 -7.73
C SER A 470 19.86 -8.34 -7.93
N SER A 471 20.05 -9.31 -8.83
CA SER A 471 21.39 -9.78 -9.18
C SER A 471 21.58 -9.90 -10.68
N GLU A 472 22.66 -9.27 -11.13
CA GLU A 472 23.11 -9.05 -12.50
C GLU A 472 23.14 -10.30 -13.37
N ALA A 473 22.46 -10.22 -14.52
CA ALA A 473 23.00 -10.55 -15.84
C ALA A 473 21.91 -10.22 -16.87
N THR A 474 22.07 -9.09 -17.56
CA THR A 474 21.45 -8.80 -18.86
C THR A 474 19.92 -8.86 -18.92
N MET A 475 19.26 -7.69 -18.89
CA MET A 475 17.91 -7.51 -19.46
C MET A 475 16.88 -8.58 -19.08
N ALA A 476 16.72 -8.92 -17.80
CA ALA A 476 15.49 -9.56 -17.35
C ALA A 476 14.37 -8.51 -17.43
N ARG A 477 13.90 -8.22 -18.66
CA ARG A 477 12.68 -7.47 -18.91
C ARG A 477 11.60 -8.10 -18.02
N HIS A 478 11.00 -7.30 -17.15
CA HIS A 478 9.85 -7.72 -16.34
C HIS A 478 8.90 -8.57 -17.21
N LEU A 479 8.49 -9.75 -16.71
CA LEU A 479 7.75 -10.76 -17.49
C LEU A 479 6.62 -10.14 -18.32
N LEU A 480 5.88 -9.21 -17.71
CA LEU A 480 4.77 -8.50 -18.36
C LEU A 480 5.23 -7.63 -19.55
N SER A 481 6.33 -6.88 -19.41
CA SER A 481 6.94 -6.12 -20.51
C SER A 481 7.39 -7.03 -21.64
N TYR A 482 8.07 -8.12 -21.29
CA TYR A 482 8.58 -9.07 -22.27
C TYR A 482 7.45 -9.73 -23.06
N VAL A 483 6.39 -10.19 -22.39
CA VAL A 483 5.22 -10.78 -23.07
C VAL A 483 4.49 -9.73 -23.91
N TRP A 484 4.29 -8.52 -23.39
CA TRP A 484 3.58 -7.45 -24.10
C TRP A 484 4.30 -7.00 -25.39
N GLU A 485 5.63 -6.86 -25.35
CA GLU A 485 6.42 -6.53 -26.54
C GLU A 485 6.29 -7.60 -27.63
N ASN A 486 6.33 -8.88 -27.25
CA ASN A 486 6.17 -9.98 -28.21
C ASN A 486 4.73 -10.12 -28.70
N TRP A 487 3.74 -9.79 -27.86
CA TRP A 487 2.33 -9.72 -28.26
C TRP A 487 2.13 -8.67 -29.35
N THR A 488 2.65 -7.46 -29.14
CA THR A 488 2.49 -6.36 -30.09
C THR A 488 3.27 -6.57 -31.39
N LYS A 489 4.40 -7.28 -31.35
CA LYS A 489 5.18 -7.68 -32.53
C LYS A 489 4.65 -8.92 -33.26
N GLY A 490 3.70 -9.66 -32.68
CA GLY A 490 3.19 -10.92 -33.23
C GLY A 490 4.15 -12.11 -33.07
N THR A 491 5.17 -12.01 -32.21
CA THR A 491 6.23 -13.00 -32.01
C THR A 491 6.00 -13.88 -30.77
N ILE A 492 4.76 -14.02 -30.29
CA ILE A 492 4.44 -14.78 -29.08
C ILE A 492 4.94 -16.22 -29.12
N THR A 493 4.84 -16.87 -30.28
CA THR A 493 5.30 -18.26 -30.50
C THR A 493 6.79 -18.45 -30.19
N GLU A 494 7.60 -17.38 -30.28
CA GLU A 494 9.04 -17.39 -29.99
C GLU A 494 9.36 -17.35 -28.50
N ILE A 495 8.41 -16.93 -27.65
CA ILE A 495 8.60 -16.80 -26.20
C ILE A 495 7.89 -17.88 -25.39
N VAL A 496 7.09 -18.72 -26.06
CA VAL A 496 6.46 -19.89 -25.47
C VAL A 496 7.53 -20.88 -25.04
N ASP A 497 7.29 -21.52 -23.90
CA ASP A 497 8.07 -22.66 -23.43
C ASP A 497 8.31 -23.68 -24.58
N PRO A 498 9.57 -24.06 -24.85
CA PRO A 498 9.92 -25.01 -25.91
C PRO A 498 9.15 -26.34 -25.85
N SER A 499 8.84 -26.85 -24.66
CA SER A 499 8.07 -28.08 -24.45
C SER A 499 6.64 -27.97 -25.01
N LEU A 500 6.10 -26.75 -25.13
CA LEU A 500 4.78 -26.49 -25.71
C LEU A 500 4.80 -26.30 -27.23
N ARG A 501 5.97 -26.19 -27.89
CA ARG A 501 6.06 -25.90 -29.34
C ARG A 501 5.83 -27.12 -30.25
N ARG A 502 5.95 -28.35 -29.74
CA ARG A 502 6.11 -29.58 -30.56
C ARG A 502 4.84 -30.15 -31.20
N SER A 503 3.66 -29.60 -30.96
CA SER A 503 2.39 -30.11 -31.53
C SER A 503 1.46 -28.95 -31.85
N CYS A 504 0.74 -28.90 -32.97
CA CYS A 504 -0.20 -27.84 -33.41
C CYS A 504 -0.73 -26.91 -32.27
N ALA A 505 0.07 -25.91 -31.87
CA ALA A 505 0.08 -25.32 -30.52
C ALA A 505 -0.56 -23.95 -30.43
N GLU A 506 -0.76 -23.33 -31.59
CA GLU A 506 -0.96 -21.88 -31.66
C GLU A 506 -2.24 -21.48 -30.95
N ASN A 507 -3.33 -22.23 -31.11
CA ASN A 507 -4.62 -21.79 -30.60
C ASN A 507 -4.67 -21.73 -29.07
N MET A 508 -4.26 -22.78 -28.35
CA MET A 508 -4.27 -22.77 -26.88
C MET A 508 -3.31 -21.72 -26.33
N VAL A 509 -2.07 -21.69 -26.85
CA VAL A 509 -1.04 -20.82 -26.30
C VAL A 509 -1.37 -19.36 -26.55
N LEU A 510 -1.77 -18.99 -27.78
CA LEU A 510 -2.21 -17.63 -28.08
C LEU A 510 -3.42 -17.25 -27.22
N LYS A 511 -4.39 -18.15 -27.06
CA LYS A 511 -5.58 -17.91 -26.24
C LYS A 511 -5.24 -17.70 -24.77
N CYS A 512 -4.39 -18.54 -24.17
CA CYS A 512 -3.95 -18.38 -22.79
C CYS A 512 -3.14 -17.09 -22.60
N THR A 513 -2.22 -16.76 -23.52
CA THR A 513 -1.46 -15.50 -23.48
C THR A 513 -2.39 -14.29 -23.57
N HIS A 514 -3.36 -14.31 -24.48
CA HIS A 514 -4.35 -13.25 -24.65
C HIS A 514 -5.15 -13.04 -23.35
N ILE A 515 -5.68 -14.12 -22.78
CA ILE A 515 -6.42 -14.07 -21.51
C ILE A 515 -5.52 -13.58 -20.36
N GLY A 516 -4.28 -14.08 -20.29
CA GLY A 516 -3.29 -13.62 -19.32
C GLY A 516 -3.07 -12.12 -19.40
N LEU A 517 -2.90 -11.57 -20.60
CA LEU A 517 -2.78 -10.13 -20.85
C LEU A 517 -4.03 -9.35 -20.43
N LEU A 518 -5.24 -9.85 -20.74
CA LEU A 518 -6.50 -9.23 -20.28
C LEU A 518 -6.61 -9.21 -18.75
N CYS A 519 -6.05 -10.20 -18.06
CA CYS A 519 -6.04 -10.26 -16.60
C CYS A 519 -5.07 -9.27 -15.96
N VAL A 520 -3.96 -8.92 -16.60
CA VAL A 520 -2.90 -8.03 -16.03
C VAL A 520 -3.01 -6.55 -16.42
N GLN A 521 -4.19 -6.11 -16.85
CA GLN A 521 -4.42 -4.71 -17.23
C GLN A 521 -4.20 -3.75 -16.06
N GLU A 522 -3.71 -2.54 -16.34
CA GLU A 522 -3.42 -1.54 -15.30
C GLU A 522 -4.68 -1.13 -14.53
N ASN A 523 -5.74 -0.73 -15.25
CA ASN A 523 -7.01 -0.40 -14.65
C ASN A 523 -7.78 -1.68 -14.26
N PRO A 524 -8.19 -1.85 -13.00
CA PRO A 524 -8.95 -3.02 -12.55
C PRO A 524 -10.28 -3.22 -13.28
N SER A 525 -10.86 -2.15 -13.84
CA SER A 525 -12.13 -2.19 -14.57
C SER A 525 -11.99 -2.90 -15.92
N ASP A 526 -10.80 -2.86 -16.52
CA ASP A 526 -10.52 -3.48 -17.82
C ASP A 526 -10.23 -4.98 -17.70
N ARG A 527 -9.95 -5.45 -16.47
CA ARG A 527 -9.75 -6.87 -16.18
C ARG A 527 -11.09 -7.61 -16.18
N PRO A 528 -11.20 -8.79 -16.81
CA PRO A 528 -12.41 -9.61 -16.75
C PRO A 528 -12.67 -10.15 -15.32
N ASN A 529 -13.92 -10.44 -14.99
CA ASN A 529 -14.24 -11.23 -13.79
C ASN A 529 -13.86 -12.70 -14.01
N MET A 530 -13.60 -13.46 -12.95
CA MET A 530 -13.16 -14.86 -13.08
C MET A 530 -14.18 -15.78 -13.77
N SER A 531 -15.48 -15.53 -13.58
CA SER A 531 -16.55 -16.20 -14.31
C SER A 531 -16.44 -15.98 -15.82
N ARG A 532 -16.13 -14.74 -16.26
CA ARG A 532 -15.86 -14.43 -17.67
C ARG A 532 -14.57 -15.08 -18.16
N VAL A 533 -13.52 -15.13 -17.34
CA VAL A 533 -12.25 -15.81 -17.65
C VAL A 533 -12.47 -17.30 -17.93
N ILE A 534 -13.28 -17.99 -17.12
CA ILE A 534 -13.63 -19.40 -17.37
C ILE A 534 -14.37 -19.58 -18.71
N LEU A 535 -15.33 -18.70 -19.03
CA LEU A 535 -16.02 -18.72 -20.32
C LEU A 535 -15.07 -18.47 -21.49
N MET A 536 -14.09 -17.59 -21.32
CA MET A 536 -13.05 -17.34 -22.32
C MET A 536 -12.18 -18.58 -22.49
N LEU A 537 -11.74 -19.22 -21.41
CA LEU A 537 -10.90 -20.43 -21.44
C LEU A 537 -11.64 -21.58 -22.13
N VAL A 538 -12.81 -21.98 -21.63
CA VAL A 538 -13.53 -23.20 -22.05
C VAL A 538 -14.35 -23.00 -23.33
N GLY A 539 -14.78 -21.77 -23.63
CA GLY A 539 -15.61 -21.47 -24.80
C GLY A 539 -14.89 -21.72 -26.13
N ARG A 540 -15.59 -22.38 -27.08
CA ARG A 540 -15.04 -22.77 -28.40
C ARG A 540 -14.91 -21.59 -29.39
N SER A 541 -15.78 -20.58 -29.31
CA SER A 541 -15.79 -19.40 -30.21
C SER A 541 -16.10 -18.09 -29.48
N THR A 542 -15.39 -17.80 -28.40
CA THR A 542 -15.54 -16.51 -27.70
C THR A 542 -14.63 -15.47 -28.37
N THR A 543 -15.21 -14.45 -29.01
CA THR A 543 -14.43 -13.28 -29.46
C THR A 543 -13.83 -12.58 -28.25
N LEU A 544 -12.50 -12.52 -28.19
CA LEU A 544 -11.77 -11.88 -27.09
C LEU A 544 -11.50 -10.40 -27.42
N PRO A 545 -11.76 -9.46 -26.49
CA PRO A 545 -11.40 -8.06 -26.70
C PRO A 545 -9.88 -7.92 -26.80
N PRO A 546 -9.35 -6.97 -27.60
CA PRO A 546 -7.91 -6.74 -27.64
C PRO A 546 -7.39 -6.27 -26.26
N PRO A 547 -6.28 -6.82 -25.75
CA PRO A 547 -5.69 -6.33 -24.52
C PRO A 547 -5.02 -4.98 -24.74
N SER A 548 -5.00 -4.13 -23.73
CA SER A 548 -4.18 -2.91 -23.68
C SER A 548 -2.87 -3.19 -22.96
N ARG A 549 -1.99 -2.17 -22.92
CA ARG A 549 -0.69 -2.27 -22.29
C ARG A 549 -0.84 -2.61 -20.78
N PRO A 550 -0.25 -3.71 -20.27
CA PRO A 550 -0.31 -4.08 -18.85
C PRO A 550 0.32 -3.04 -17.93
N ALA A 551 0.03 -3.13 -16.63
CA ALA A 551 0.78 -2.36 -15.64
C ALA A 551 2.21 -2.90 -15.54
N PHE A 552 3.20 -2.08 -15.86
CA PHE A 552 4.59 -2.37 -15.49
C PHE A 552 4.82 -1.78 -14.11
N LEU A 553 5.15 -2.66 -13.17
CA LEU A 553 5.83 -2.22 -11.96
C LEU A 553 7.19 -1.66 -12.45
N PHE A 554 7.38 -0.34 -12.31
CA PHE A 554 8.54 0.45 -12.73
C PHE A 554 8.61 0.89 -14.22
N ARG A 555 8.29 2.17 -14.48
CA ARG A 555 8.90 2.92 -15.59
C ARG A 555 10.34 3.23 -15.17
N LEU A 556 11.30 2.48 -15.68
CA LEU A 556 12.69 2.90 -15.77
C LEU A 556 13.03 3.07 -17.26
N ASP A 557 12.40 4.03 -17.93
CA ASP A 557 12.70 4.34 -19.34
C ASP A 557 13.00 5.84 -19.58
N ASP A 558 13.06 6.68 -18.54
CA ASP A 558 13.42 8.11 -18.72
C ASP A 558 14.90 8.43 -18.44
N ALA A 559 15.77 7.42 -18.31
CA ALA A 559 17.18 7.61 -17.94
C ALA A 559 18.22 7.21 -19.02
N ASP A 560 17.81 6.93 -20.25
CA ASP A 560 18.74 6.46 -21.31
C ASP A 560 18.79 7.35 -22.56
N GLN A 561 18.37 8.61 -22.46
CA GLN A 561 18.61 9.63 -23.51
C GLN A 561 19.42 10.84 -23.06
N SER A 562 19.97 10.86 -21.84
CA SER A 562 20.70 12.02 -21.32
C SER A 562 22.13 11.72 -20.86
N ASN A 563 22.81 10.73 -21.43
CA ASN A 563 24.24 10.51 -21.21
C ASN A 563 24.99 10.14 -22.50
N HIS A 564 25.05 11.12 -23.41
CA HIS A 564 26.21 11.27 -24.29
C HIS A 564 26.57 12.74 -24.35
N ARG A 565 27.33 13.19 -23.36
CA ARG A 565 28.28 14.31 -23.43
C ARG A 565 28.90 14.46 -22.06
N LEU A 566 30.13 14.01 -21.93
CA LEU A 566 31.27 14.71 -21.32
C LEU A 566 32.39 13.68 -21.19
N ASP A 567 33.24 13.60 -22.20
CA ASP A 567 34.67 13.33 -22.04
C ASP A 567 35.40 13.76 -23.31
N GLY A 568 36.52 14.46 -23.12
CA GLY A 568 37.49 14.77 -24.17
C GLY A 568 37.56 16.24 -24.58
N VAL A 569 38.23 17.06 -23.76
CA VAL A 569 38.98 18.20 -24.28
C VAL A 569 40.28 17.65 -24.84
N ASP A 570 40.48 17.72 -26.15
CA ASP A 570 41.81 17.98 -26.72
C ASP A 570 41.71 18.73 -28.05
N GLN A 571 42.72 19.55 -28.29
CA GLN A 571 42.77 20.65 -29.25
C GLN A 571 42.94 20.24 -30.72
N SER A 572 42.49 21.15 -31.58
CA SER A 572 43.08 21.55 -32.88
C SER A 572 42.41 21.10 -34.19
N HIS A 573 42.39 22.06 -35.12
CA HIS A 573 42.18 22.02 -36.57
C HIS A 573 40.79 22.34 -37.19
N TYR A 574 40.65 23.64 -37.49
CA TYR A 574 40.41 24.26 -38.82
C TYR A 574 39.17 23.93 -39.66
N GLU A 575 38.46 25.02 -40.01
CA GLU A 575 37.61 25.30 -41.20
C GLU A 575 36.40 24.38 -41.45
N GLY A 576 35.25 24.83 -41.94
CA GLY A 576 34.84 26.02 -42.67
C GLY A 576 33.45 25.69 -43.26
N ALA A 577 32.61 26.71 -43.39
CA ALA A 577 31.18 26.62 -43.71
C ALA A 577 30.83 25.95 -45.06
N LEU A 578 29.62 25.36 -45.16
CA LEU A 578 28.51 25.83 -46.04
C LEU A 578 27.43 24.76 -46.25
N ASP A 579 26.18 25.19 -46.01
CA ASP A 579 24.90 24.90 -46.67
C ASP A 579 24.68 23.58 -47.46
N LEU A 580 23.54 22.92 -47.19
CA LEU A 580 22.45 22.75 -48.16
C LEU A 580 21.21 22.03 -47.59
N GLN A 581 20.08 22.45 -48.15
CA GLN A 581 18.69 22.13 -47.81
C GLN A 581 18.29 20.66 -47.99
N GLY A 582 17.31 20.20 -47.21
CA GLY A 582 16.54 18.98 -47.44
C GLY A 582 15.20 18.97 -46.69
N ARG A 583 14.11 18.86 -47.44
CA ARG A 583 12.70 19.15 -47.11
C ARG A 583 11.91 17.85 -46.95
N SER A 584 10.81 17.89 -46.18
CA SER A 584 9.66 16.93 -46.15
C SER A 584 9.91 15.54 -45.57
N ASN A 585 8.97 14.83 -44.92
CA ASN A 585 7.54 15.01 -44.71
C ASN A 585 7.08 14.20 -43.49
N LYS A 586 6.10 14.75 -42.75
CA LYS A 586 5.21 13.99 -41.85
C LYS A 586 4.35 13.04 -42.68
N SER A 587 4.17 11.80 -42.22
CA SER A 587 2.99 11.00 -42.59
C SER A 587 2.49 10.18 -41.39
N ASN A 588 1.19 10.36 -41.12
CA ASN A 588 0.36 9.58 -40.23
C ASN A 588 0.06 8.21 -40.86
N LEU A 589 0.18 7.12 -40.12
CA LEU A 589 -0.48 5.83 -40.37
C LEU A 589 -0.78 5.25 -38.97
N SER A 590 -1.99 4.95 -38.49
CA SER A 590 -3.20 4.28 -39.02
C SER A 590 -3.50 3.11 -38.06
N LEU A 591 -4.67 3.15 -37.40
CA LEU A 591 -5.22 2.10 -36.53
C LEU A 591 -5.38 0.77 -37.29
N ASN A 592 -4.97 -0.36 -36.69
CA ASN A 592 -5.33 -1.68 -37.17
C ASN A 592 -6.54 -2.26 -36.44
N LYS A 593 -7.60 -2.53 -37.22
CA LYS A 593 -8.68 -3.46 -36.91
C LYS A 593 -8.19 -4.89 -37.14
N VAL A 594 -8.45 -5.79 -36.19
CA VAL A 594 -8.51 -7.24 -36.47
C VAL A 594 -9.88 -7.72 -36.02
N THR A 595 -10.72 -8.04 -36.98
CA THR A 595 -12.04 -8.65 -36.79
C THR A 595 -11.88 -10.15 -37.06
N ILE A 596 -12.18 -11.00 -36.07
CA ILE A 596 -12.26 -12.45 -36.26
C ILE A 596 -13.72 -12.83 -36.49
N THR A 597 -14.06 -13.04 -37.76
CA THR A 597 -15.21 -13.77 -38.31
C THR A 597 -14.68 -14.32 -39.63
N GLU A 598 -14.77 -15.60 -39.99
CA GLU A 598 -15.96 -16.45 -40.07
C GLU A 598 -15.59 -17.94 -39.91
N LEU A 599 -16.54 -18.70 -39.38
CA LEU A 599 -16.71 -20.14 -39.58
C LEU A 599 -17.68 -20.31 -40.77
N GLU A 600 -17.40 -21.24 -41.69
CA GLU A 600 -18.36 -22.29 -42.09
C GLU A 600 -17.74 -23.34 -43.06
N PRO A 601 -18.36 -24.53 -43.19
CA PRO A 601 -17.68 -25.80 -43.47
C PRO A 601 -17.91 -26.32 -44.89
N ARG A 602 -16.98 -27.15 -45.39
CA ARG A 602 -17.25 -28.34 -46.22
C ARG A 602 -16.18 -29.39 -46.00
#